data_AF-A0A378JH89-F1
#
_entry.id   AF-A0A378JH89-F1
#
_cell.length_a   1.000
_cell.length_b   1.000
_cell.length_c   1.000
_cell.angle_alpha   90.00
_cell.angle_beta   90.00
_cell.angle_gamma   90.00
#
_symmetry.space_group_name_H-M   'P 1'
#
loop_
_entity.id
_entity.type
_entity.pdbx_description
1 polymer ?
#
loop_
_entity_poly.entity_id
_entity_poly.type
_entity_poly.pdbx_seq_one_letter_code
_entity_poly.pdbx_strand_id
1 'polypeptide(L)'
;MLGFLLFIIFVIFGYICGSFCSAIIVSRLFSLPDPRLEGSLNPGATNVLRLAGKKYAALVLVGDMLKGFIPVILARSLGLGPIITSFTCLAAVVGHMYPVFFKFQGGKGVATALGGLLGLSFVTGIATIVIWLIVANFTGYASLASIIALIFAPLYSILGFGSVDVFIPLFFMTFLIIYKHRNNINRLIDRDEPKLSFSKHRFSDVTEDIVVDEQVNQAFEEEEKTADIIIEDESANKPTEEPIYATADQQEDSASEPPSAAEQPIFTDPATPETVRTPKKKKKKSDNEPS
;
A
#
# COMPACT_ATOMS: atom_id res chain seq x y z
N MET A 1 19.26 6.16 -33.81
CA MET A 1 17.88 5.65 -33.61
C MET A 1 17.79 4.60 -32.50
N LEU A 2 18.64 3.57 -32.48
CA LEU A 2 18.61 2.51 -31.45
C LEU A 2 18.70 3.04 -30.00
N GLY A 3 19.64 3.95 -29.71
CA GLY A 3 19.78 4.52 -28.35
C GLY A 3 18.53 5.27 -27.86
N PHE A 4 17.85 5.99 -28.76
CA PHE A 4 16.58 6.67 -28.44
C PHE A 4 15.45 5.66 -28.18
N LEU A 5 15.36 4.60 -28.99
CA LEU A 5 14.39 3.52 -28.76
C LEU A 5 14.61 2.84 -27.41
N LEU A 6 15.87 2.51 -27.07
CA LEU A 6 16.22 1.93 -25.76
C LEU A 6 15.90 2.88 -24.61
N PHE A 7 16.14 4.18 -24.77
CA PHE A 7 15.74 5.18 -23.79
C PHE A 7 14.24 5.11 -23.49
N ILE A 8 13.39 5.13 -24.53
CA ILE A 8 11.93 5.07 -24.37
C ILE A 8 11.50 3.76 -23.71
N ILE A 9 12.02 2.62 -24.16
CA ILE A 9 11.70 1.29 -23.61
C ILE A 9 12.01 1.24 -22.12
N PHE A 10 13.21 1.67 -21.71
CA PHE A 10 13.62 1.57 -20.31
C PHE A 10 12.93 2.59 -19.40
N VAL A 11 12.58 3.77 -19.91
CA VAL A 11 11.73 4.73 -19.18
C VAL A 11 10.34 4.14 -18.94
N ILE A 12 9.71 3.56 -19.96
CA ILE A 12 8.40 2.90 -19.83
C ILE A 12 8.49 1.71 -18.87
N PHE A 13 9.54 0.89 -19.01
CA PHE A 13 9.78 -0.26 -18.15
C PHE A 13 9.95 0.16 -16.68
N GLY A 14 10.77 1.17 -16.41
CA GLY A 14 10.94 1.75 -15.08
C GLY A 14 9.61 2.19 -14.49
N TYR A 15 8.81 2.95 -15.25
CA TYR A 15 7.47 3.41 -14.83
C TYR A 15 6.52 2.26 -14.49
N ILE A 16 6.46 1.22 -15.33
CA ILE A 16 5.62 0.03 -15.10
C ILE A 16 6.07 -0.71 -13.83
N CYS A 17 7.37 -0.95 -13.66
CA CYS A 17 7.92 -1.55 -12.45
C CYS A 17 7.56 -0.71 -11.20
N GLY A 18 7.74 0.61 -11.27
CA GLY A 18 7.40 1.53 -10.19
C GLY A 18 5.91 1.50 -9.81
N SER A 19 5.04 1.28 -10.80
CA SER A 19 3.58 1.32 -10.66
C SER A 19 2.98 0.18 -9.84
N PHE A 20 3.76 -0.85 -9.48
CA PHE A 20 3.32 -1.86 -8.52
C PHE A 20 3.33 -1.30 -7.09
N CYS A 21 2.16 -1.16 -6.48
CA CYS A 21 2.03 -0.67 -5.10
C CYS A 21 2.23 -1.79 -4.08
N SER A 22 3.47 -2.01 -3.64
CA SER A 22 3.83 -3.04 -2.65
C SER A 22 3.00 -2.94 -1.37
N ALA A 23 2.69 -1.72 -0.88
CA ALA A 23 1.86 -1.54 0.31
C ALA A 23 0.44 -2.11 0.14
N ILE A 24 -0.18 -1.90 -1.02
CA ILE A 24 -1.54 -2.40 -1.31
C ILE A 24 -1.49 -3.92 -1.53
N ILE A 25 -0.48 -4.41 -2.25
CA ILE A 25 -0.30 -5.84 -2.51
C ILE A 25 -0.10 -6.60 -1.18
N VAL A 26 0.81 -6.14 -0.32
CA VAL A 26 1.04 -6.74 0.99
C VAL A 26 -0.21 -6.66 1.85
N SER A 27 -0.93 -5.54 1.86
CA SER A 27 -2.13 -5.41 2.69
C SER A 27 -3.21 -6.39 2.25
N ARG A 28 -3.42 -6.56 0.94
CA ARG A 28 -4.38 -7.54 0.42
C ARG A 28 -3.95 -8.99 0.66
N LEU A 29 -2.66 -9.31 0.49
CA LEU A 29 -2.15 -10.68 0.63
C LEU A 29 -2.24 -11.19 2.08
N PHE A 30 -2.15 -10.29 3.06
CA PHE A 30 -2.17 -10.63 4.49
C PHE A 30 -3.43 -10.14 5.21
N SER A 31 -4.49 -9.77 4.49
CA SER A 31 -5.77 -9.29 5.06
C SER A 31 -5.61 -8.13 6.07
N LEU A 32 -4.72 -7.18 5.76
CA LEU A 32 -4.45 -6.00 6.58
C LEU A 32 -5.28 -4.79 6.10
N PRO A 33 -5.47 -3.76 6.96
CA PRO A 33 -6.14 -2.52 6.57
C PRO A 33 -5.52 -1.84 5.34
N ASP A 34 -6.35 -1.24 4.47
CA ASP A 34 -5.84 -0.52 3.29
C ASP A 34 -5.09 0.76 3.74
N PRO A 35 -3.77 0.88 3.44
CA PRO A 35 -2.96 2.00 3.89
C PRO A 35 -3.32 3.34 3.23
N ARG A 36 -4.25 3.36 2.28
CA ARG A 36 -4.81 4.59 1.70
C ARG A 36 -5.99 5.12 2.51
N LEU A 37 -6.62 4.29 3.34
CA LEU A 37 -7.80 4.64 4.13
C LEU A 37 -7.44 4.91 5.59
N GLU A 38 -6.33 4.34 6.08
CA GLU A 38 -5.95 4.44 7.49
C GLU A 38 -4.56 5.05 7.73
N GLY A 39 -4.37 5.54 8.96
CA GLY A 39 -3.12 6.14 9.41
C GLY A 39 -2.81 7.46 8.71
N SER A 40 -1.69 7.50 8.00
CA SER A 40 -1.23 8.68 7.24
C SER A 40 -1.82 8.79 5.83
N LEU A 41 -2.69 7.86 5.43
CA LEU A 41 -3.31 7.79 4.10
C LEU A 41 -2.30 7.70 2.94
N ASN A 42 -1.07 7.27 3.25
CA ASN A 42 0.01 7.14 2.28
C ASN A 42 0.41 5.66 2.16
N PRO A 43 0.34 5.05 0.96
CA PRO A 43 0.63 3.63 0.75
C PRO A 43 2.13 3.36 0.71
N GLY A 44 2.81 3.51 1.86
CA GLY A 44 4.24 3.26 2.00
C GLY A 44 4.60 2.57 3.31
N ALA A 45 5.83 2.05 3.40
CA ALA A 45 6.31 1.23 4.51
C ALA A 45 6.11 1.87 5.90
N THR A 46 6.33 3.18 6.05
CA THR A 46 6.12 3.86 7.34
C THR A 46 4.66 3.85 7.80
N ASN A 47 3.69 3.89 6.88
CA ASN A 47 2.29 3.79 7.26
C ASN A 47 1.94 2.36 7.67
N VAL A 48 2.41 1.38 6.87
CA VAL A 48 2.23 -0.04 7.18
C VAL A 48 2.89 -0.43 8.50
N LEU A 49 4.02 0.19 8.87
CA LEU A 49 4.65 0.03 10.18
C LEU A 49 3.70 0.41 11.33
N ARG A 50 2.90 1.46 11.15
CA ARG A 50 1.94 1.94 12.14
C ARG A 50 0.68 1.10 12.19
N LEU A 51 0.23 0.59 11.04
CA LEU A 51 -1.02 -0.17 10.92
C LEU A 51 -0.86 -1.66 11.25
N ALA A 52 0.22 -2.29 10.76
CA ALA A 52 0.39 -3.74 10.79
C ALA A 52 1.72 -4.21 11.41
N GLY A 53 2.66 -3.30 11.68
CA GLY A 53 3.91 -3.61 12.36
C GLY A 53 5.10 -3.92 11.45
N LYS A 54 6.23 -4.26 12.09
CA LYS A 54 7.58 -4.27 11.46
C LYS A 54 7.72 -5.28 10.33
N LYS A 55 7.14 -6.48 10.48
CA LYS A 55 7.24 -7.57 9.50
C LYS A 55 6.69 -7.13 8.14
N TYR A 56 5.47 -6.60 8.11
CA TYR A 56 4.82 -6.15 6.87
C TYR A 56 5.43 -4.86 6.34
N ALA A 57 5.83 -3.94 7.22
CA ALA A 57 6.56 -2.74 6.81
C ALA A 57 7.88 -3.08 6.09
N ALA A 58 8.61 -4.10 6.55
CA ALA A 58 9.82 -4.58 5.92
C ALA A 58 9.54 -5.18 4.53
N LEU A 59 8.49 -6.00 4.38
CA LEU A 59 8.09 -6.52 3.07
C LEU A 59 7.75 -5.41 2.07
N VAL A 60 7.02 -4.39 2.52
CA VAL A 60 6.69 -3.22 1.68
C VAL A 60 7.95 -2.44 1.33
N LEU A 61 8.85 -2.22 2.29
CA LEU A 61 10.11 -1.52 2.07
C LEU A 61 10.96 -2.25 1.02
N VAL A 62 11.13 -3.57 1.16
CA VAL A 62 11.89 -4.39 0.21
C VAL A 62 11.23 -4.36 -1.16
N GLY A 63 9.92 -4.55 -1.26
CA GLY A 63 9.20 -4.48 -2.53
C GLY A 63 9.35 -3.11 -3.22
N ASP A 64 9.20 -2.02 -2.47
CA ASP A 64 9.36 -0.66 -2.99
C ASP A 64 10.80 -0.35 -3.40
N MET A 65 11.81 -0.91 -2.72
CA MET A 65 13.22 -0.80 -3.11
C MET A 65 13.51 -1.61 -4.37
N LEU A 66 13.04 -2.87 -4.44
CA LEU A 66 13.30 -3.75 -5.58
C LEU A 66 12.73 -3.20 -6.87
N LYS A 67 11.54 -2.61 -6.86
CA LYS A 67 10.96 -2.03 -8.07
C LYS A 67 11.70 -0.78 -8.59
N GLY A 68 12.48 -0.12 -7.74
CA GLY A 68 13.41 0.92 -8.16
C GLY A 68 14.77 0.36 -8.61
N PHE A 69 15.27 -0.65 -7.88
CA PHE A 69 16.57 -1.27 -8.12
C PHE A 69 16.62 -2.08 -9.41
N ILE A 70 15.67 -3.01 -9.61
CA ILE A 70 15.64 -3.96 -10.73
C ILE A 70 15.70 -3.27 -12.10
N PRO A 71 14.84 -2.29 -12.43
CA PRO A 71 14.91 -1.68 -13.77
C PRO A 71 16.20 -0.90 -14.01
N VAL A 72 16.76 -0.28 -12.95
CA VAL A 72 17.99 0.51 -13.05
C VAL A 72 19.22 -0.39 -13.20
N ILE A 73 19.33 -1.43 -12.37
CA ILE A 73 20.47 -2.36 -12.46
C ILE A 73 20.42 -3.15 -13.76
N LEU A 74 19.23 -3.49 -14.27
CA LEU A 74 19.09 -4.13 -15.58
C LEU A 74 19.60 -3.22 -16.70
N ALA A 75 19.15 -1.96 -16.74
CA ALA A 75 19.63 -0.97 -17.71
C ALA A 75 21.17 -0.84 -17.66
N ARG A 76 21.73 -0.76 -16.44
CA ARG A 76 23.17 -0.64 -16.25
C ARG A 76 23.93 -1.91 -16.67
N SER A 77 23.41 -3.09 -16.36
CA SER A 77 24.02 -4.38 -16.71
C SER A 77 24.07 -4.63 -18.23
N LEU A 78 23.13 -4.04 -18.96
CA LEU A 78 23.09 -4.05 -20.43
C LEU A 78 24.01 -2.97 -21.05
N GLY A 79 24.80 -2.27 -20.24
CA GLY A 79 25.73 -1.23 -20.70
C GLY A 79 25.04 0.05 -21.16
N LEU A 80 23.79 0.30 -20.76
CA LEU A 80 23.11 1.54 -21.11
C LEU A 80 23.73 2.73 -20.36
N GLY A 81 23.86 3.86 -21.08
CA GLY A 81 24.54 5.04 -20.56
C GLY A 81 23.83 5.70 -19.37
N PRO A 82 24.53 6.59 -18.64
CA PRO A 82 24.04 7.21 -17.40
C PRO A 82 22.70 7.92 -17.53
N ILE A 83 22.43 8.54 -18.69
CA ILE A 83 21.17 9.20 -19.01
C ILE A 83 20.01 8.20 -18.97
N ILE A 84 20.11 7.07 -19.69
CA ILE A 84 19.04 6.06 -19.73
C ILE A 84 18.81 5.48 -18.33
N THR A 85 19.88 5.11 -17.61
CA THR A 85 19.76 4.51 -16.27
C THR A 85 19.14 5.46 -15.27
N SER A 86 19.50 6.74 -15.29
CA SER A 86 18.98 7.75 -14.34
C SER A 86 17.54 8.17 -14.66
N PHE A 87 17.16 8.28 -15.93
CA PHE A 87 15.76 8.49 -16.32
C PHE A 87 14.89 7.25 -16.03
N THR A 88 15.44 6.04 -16.12
CA THR A 88 14.75 4.80 -15.67
C THR A 88 14.48 4.84 -14.18
N CYS A 89 15.44 5.29 -13.37
CA CYS A 89 15.27 5.51 -11.93
C CYS A 89 14.16 6.53 -11.63
N LEU A 90 14.21 7.70 -12.29
CA LEU A 90 13.19 8.72 -12.18
C LEU A 90 11.81 8.17 -12.55
N ALA A 91 11.71 7.43 -13.65
CA ALA A 91 10.47 6.82 -14.12
C ALA A 91 9.90 5.82 -13.11
N ALA A 92 10.72 4.99 -12.49
CA ALA A 92 10.29 4.08 -11.42
C ALA A 92 9.74 4.82 -10.19
N VAL A 93 10.37 5.94 -9.81
CA VAL A 93 9.88 6.79 -8.72
C VAL A 93 8.54 7.44 -9.10
N VAL A 94 8.41 7.95 -10.33
CA VAL A 94 7.16 8.52 -10.85
C VAL A 94 6.06 7.46 -10.89
N GLY A 95 6.37 6.23 -11.32
CA GLY A 95 5.45 5.10 -11.29
C GLY A 95 4.98 4.78 -9.87
N HIS A 96 5.88 4.82 -8.87
CA HIS A 96 5.47 4.64 -7.47
C HIS A 96 4.55 5.77 -6.99
N MET A 97 4.78 7.01 -7.42
CA MET A 97 3.98 8.18 -7.00
C MET A 97 2.61 8.25 -7.68
N TYR A 98 2.57 7.85 -8.95
CA TYR A 98 1.42 7.89 -9.86
C TYR A 98 1.27 6.54 -10.56
N PRO A 99 0.93 5.49 -9.80
CA PRO A 99 0.84 4.11 -10.30
C PRO A 99 -0.35 3.92 -11.22
N VAL A 100 -0.10 3.54 -12.47
CA VAL A 100 -1.18 3.33 -13.47
C VAL A 100 -2.17 2.26 -13.03
N PHE A 101 -1.71 1.20 -12.36
CA PHE A 101 -2.55 0.09 -11.90
C PHE A 101 -3.40 0.43 -10.66
N PHE A 102 -3.16 1.59 -10.01
CA PHE A 102 -3.79 1.97 -8.75
C PHE A 102 -4.37 3.39 -8.82
N LYS A 103 -5.00 3.74 -9.95
CA LYS A 103 -5.69 5.02 -10.20
C LYS A 103 -4.81 6.25 -9.96
N PHE A 104 -3.50 6.13 -10.21
CA PHE A 104 -2.50 7.18 -9.97
C PHE A 104 -2.39 7.66 -8.52
N GLN A 105 -2.88 6.88 -7.56
CA GLN A 105 -2.84 7.17 -6.13
C GLN A 105 -1.72 6.38 -5.44
N GLY A 106 -0.50 6.91 -5.53
CA GLY A 106 0.70 6.26 -5.02
C GLY A 106 1.36 6.95 -3.83
N GLY A 107 2.47 6.37 -3.39
CA GLY A 107 3.23 6.82 -2.24
C GLY A 107 4.19 7.99 -2.54
N LYS A 108 5.17 8.22 -1.66
CA LYS A 108 6.11 9.36 -1.78
C LYS A 108 7.41 9.04 -2.52
N GLY A 109 7.68 7.77 -2.82
CA GLY A 109 8.80 7.38 -3.67
C GLY A 109 10.17 7.24 -2.99
N VAL A 110 10.29 7.45 -1.67
CA VAL A 110 11.60 7.41 -0.97
C VAL A 110 12.30 6.04 -1.09
N ALA A 111 11.59 4.95 -0.77
CA ALA A 111 12.15 3.60 -0.84
C ALA A 111 12.50 3.20 -2.28
N THR A 112 11.66 3.58 -3.24
CA THR A 112 11.91 3.36 -4.67
C THR A 112 13.10 4.16 -5.18
N ALA A 113 13.24 5.41 -4.75
CA ALA A 113 14.42 6.22 -5.05
C ALA A 113 15.68 5.60 -4.45
N LEU A 114 15.63 5.13 -3.21
CA LEU A 114 16.76 4.45 -2.57
C LEU A 114 17.19 3.20 -3.35
N GLY A 115 16.24 2.35 -3.74
CA GLY A 115 16.52 1.18 -4.58
C GLY A 115 17.13 1.56 -5.92
N GLY A 116 16.55 2.56 -6.60
CA GLY A 116 17.08 3.07 -7.86
C GLY A 116 18.49 3.68 -7.74
N LEU A 117 18.77 4.41 -6.66
CA LEU A 117 20.10 4.94 -6.36
C LEU A 117 21.13 3.83 -6.14
N LEU A 118 20.78 2.77 -5.41
CA LEU A 118 21.66 1.59 -5.24
C LEU A 118 21.96 0.90 -6.58
N GLY A 119 20.99 0.83 -7.49
CA GLY A 119 21.18 0.29 -8.84
C GLY A 119 22.06 1.19 -9.71
N LEU A 120 21.83 2.51 -9.63
CA LEU A 120 22.57 3.53 -10.37
C LEU A 120 24.04 3.57 -9.94
N SER A 121 24.28 3.66 -8.64
CA SER A 121 25.59 3.69 -8.01
C SER A 121 25.48 3.22 -6.57
N PHE A 122 26.11 2.08 -6.27
CA PHE A 122 26.10 1.50 -4.93
C PHE A 122 26.57 2.51 -3.86
N VAL A 123 27.63 3.28 -4.16
CA VAL A 123 28.17 4.30 -3.25
C VAL A 123 27.15 5.40 -2.98
N THR A 124 26.47 5.88 -4.01
CA THR A 124 25.43 6.91 -3.90
C THR A 124 24.26 6.42 -3.04
N GLY A 125 23.78 5.20 -3.28
CA GLY A 125 22.72 4.60 -2.48
C GLY A 125 23.10 4.40 -1.01
N ILE A 126 24.32 3.92 -0.73
CA ILE A 126 24.82 3.77 0.65
C ILE A 126 24.99 5.12 1.33
N ALA A 127 25.53 6.13 0.65
CA ALA A 127 25.65 7.48 1.20
C ALA A 127 24.27 8.06 1.57
N THR A 128 23.25 7.86 0.72
CA THR A 128 21.86 8.22 1.03
C THR A 128 21.34 7.51 2.28
N ILE A 129 21.59 6.20 2.44
CA ILE A 129 21.19 5.45 3.65
C ILE A 129 21.87 6.02 4.89
N VAL A 130 23.17 6.29 4.82
CA VAL A 130 23.94 6.83 5.95
C VAL A 130 23.39 8.17 6.40
N ILE A 131 23.16 9.11 5.47
CA ILE A 131 22.56 10.41 5.81
C ILE A 131 21.16 10.22 6.40
N TRP A 132 20.35 9.34 5.80
CA TRP A 132 19.02 9.06 6.31
C TRP A 132 19.06 8.55 7.75
N LEU A 133 19.93 7.57 8.05
CA LEU A 133 20.09 7.00 9.39
C LEU A 133 20.58 8.04 10.40
N ILE A 134 21.57 8.86 10.03
CA ILE A 134 22.07 9.94 10.88
C ILE A 134 20.93 10.89 11.25
N VAL A 135 20.23 11.44 10.26
CA VAL A 135 19.15 12.40 10.51
C VAL A 135 18.00 11.76 11.30
N ALA A 136 17.61 10.53 10.95
CA ALA A 136 16.55 9.80 11.65
C ALA A 136 16.92 9.55 13.11
N ASN A 137 18.18 9.20 13.40
CA ASN A 137 18.67 8.96 14.76
C ASN A 137 18.67 10.23 15.61
N PHE A 138 19.10 11.37 15.06
CA PHE A 138 19.15 12.64 15.82
C PHE A 138 17.78 13.31 15.99
N THR A 139 16.88 13.16 15.01
CA THR A 139 15.61 13.91 14.99
C THR A 139 14.38 13.05 15.34
N GLY A 140 14.45 11.74 15.12
CA GLY A 140 13.31 10.83 15.25
C GLY A 140 12.27 10.95 14.12
N TYR A 141 12.49 11.79 13.10
CA TYR A 141 11.53 12.01 12.01
C TYR A 141 11.97 11.35 10.70
N ALA A 142 11.22 10.35 10.24
CA ALA A 142 11.46 9.70 8.95
C ALA A 142 11.29 10.64 7.74
N SER A 143 10.33 11.56 7.81
CA SER A 143 10.07 12.53 6.73
C SER A 143 11.24 13.49 6.56
N LEU A 144 11.75 14.06 7.65
CA LEU A 144 12.92 14.93 7.63
C LEU A 144 14.17 14.20 7.13
N ALA A 145 14.42 12.99 7.64
CA ALA A 145 15.52 12.14 7.18
C ALA A 145 15.46 11.87 5.67
N SER A 146 14.27 11.60 5.14
CA SER A 146 14.06 11.33 3.71
C SER A 146 14.33 12.57 2.85
N ILE A 147 13.83 13.74 3.27
CA ILE A 147 14.04 15.00 2.54
C ILE A 147 15.53 15.35 2.51
N ILE A 148 16.21 15.33 3.66
CA ILE A 148 17.63 15.68 3.75
C ILE A 148 18.47 14.70 2.93
N ALA A 149 18.29 13.39 3.11
CA ALA A 149 19.07 12.38 2.41
C ALA A 149 18.95 12.48 0.88
N LEU A 150 17.76 12.83 0.36
CA LEU A 150 17.54 12.95 -1.08
C LEU A 150 18.01 14.29 -1.66
N ILE A 151 18.06 15.37 -0.89
CA ILE A 151 18.69 16.64 -1.34
C ILE A 151 20.15 16.42 -1.72
N PHE A 152 20.86 15.53 -1.01
CA PHE A 152 22.25 15.20 -1.34
C PHE A 152 22.41 14.31 -2.58
N ALA A 153 21.35 13.60 -3.01
CA ALA A 153 21.43 12.66 -4.14
C ALA A 153 21.95 13.30 -5.45
N PRO A 154 21.39 14.43 -5.95
CA PRO A 154 21.96 15.11 -7.12
C PRO A 154 23.35 15.70 -6.84
N LEU A 155 23.64 16.14 -5.62
CA LEU A 155 24.96 16.71 -5.28
C LEU A 155 26.08 15.68 -5.39
N TYR A 156 25.81 14.41 -5.07
CA TYR A 156 26.79 13.33 -5.25
C TYR A 156 27.31 13.23 -6.68
N SER A 157 26.45 13.48 -7.68
CA SER A 157 26.86 13.45 -9.10
C SER A 157 27.86 14.55 -9.47
N ILE A 158 27.79 15.71 -8.80
CA ILE A 158 28.72 16.82 -8.99
C ILE A 158 30.02 16.60 -8.20
N LEU A 159 29.93 15.95 -7.04
CA LEU A 159 31.07 15.65 -6.16
C LEU A 159 31.95 14.48 -6.65
N GLY A 160 31.68 13.94 -7.85
CA GLY A 160 32.47 12.87 -8.46
C GLY A 160 31.98 11.45 -8.16
N PHE A 161 30.83 11.28 -7.48
CA PHE A 161 30.19 9.97 -7.30
C PHE A 161 29.30 9.65 -8.50
N GLY A 162 29.90 9.31 -9.65
CA GLY A 162 29.21 8.92 -10.87
C GLY A 162 29.44 9.87 -12.05
N SER A 163 28.44 9.99 -12.94
CA SER A 163 28.47 10.93 -14.07
C SER A 163 27.64 12.18 -13.78
N VAL A 164 28.10 13.35 -14.23
CA VAL A 164 27.34 14.60 -14.18
C VAL A 164 26.03 14.51 -14.95
N ASP A 165 25.94 13.61 -15.94
CA ASP A 165 24.74 13.38 -16.75
C ASP A 165 23.52 12.94 -15.92
N VAL A 166 23.74 12.36 -14.72
CA VAL A 166 22.64 11.92 -13.85
C VAL A 166 22.06 13.05 -13.01
N PHE A 167 22.68 14.24 -13.01
CA PHE A 167 22.25 15.37 -12.19
C PHE A 167 20.80 15.76 -12.46
N ILE A 168 20.44 15.96 -13.72
CA ILE A 168 19.10 16.44 -14.11
C ILE A 168 17.99 15.48 -13.65
N PRO A 169 18.05 14.16 -13.93
CA PRO A 169 17.02 13.24 -13.44
C PRO A 169 16.95 13.16 -11.92
N LEU A 170 18.09 13.18 -11.22
CA LEU A 170 18.12 13.15 -9.76
C LEU A 170 17.58 14.44 -9.13
N PHE A 171 17.82 15.60 -9.76
CA PHE A 171 17.25 16.87 -9.35
C PHE A 171 15.71 16.84 -9.44
N PHE A 172 15.16 16.42 -10.57
CA PHE A 172 13.71 16.29 -10.73
C PHE A 172 13.10 15.25 -9.78
N MET A 173 13.77 14.11 -9.60
CA MET A 173 13.35 13.09 -8.63
C MET A 173 13.26 13.67 -7.22
N THR A 174 14.29 14.40 -6.80
CA THR A 174 14.35 15.06 -5.48
C THR A 174 13.24 16.08 -5.33
N PHE A 175 13.05 16.94 -6.33
CA PHE A 175 11.99 17.94 -6.35
C PHE A 175 10.60 17.30 -6.18
N LEU A 176 10.30 16.24 -6.93
CA LEU A 176 9.02 15.51 -6.83
C LEU A 176 8.83 14.88 -5.45
N ILE A 177 9.87 14.32 -4.86
CA ILE A 177 9.78 13.72 -3.52
C ILE A 177 9.52 14.80 -2.47
N ILE A 178 10.19 15.94 -2.54
CA ILE A 178 9.93 17.09 -1.66
C ILE A 178 8.48 17.55 -1.81
N TYR A 179 7.99 17.68 -3.04
CA TYR A 179 6.59 18.04 -3.31
C TYR A 179 5.60 17.03 -2.68
N LYS A 180 5.87 15.71 -2.81
CA LYS A 180 5.06 14.67 -2.15
C LYS A 180 5.16 14.71 -0.62
N HIS A 181 6.17 15.37 -0.05
CA HIS A 181 6.34 15.59 1.39
C HIS A 181 5.72 16.90 1.91
N ARG A 182 5.07 17.74 1.09
CA ARG A 182 4.47 19.02 1.52
C ARG A 182 3.62 18.92 2.81
N ASN A 183 2.79 17.88 2.95
CA ASN A 183 1.98 17.68 4.14
C ASN A 183 2.81 17.32 5.38
N ASN A 184 3.94 16.62 5.20
CA ASN A 184 4.88 16.32 6.28
C ASN A 184 5.68 17.55 6.67
N ILE A 185 6.05 18.40 5.70
CA ILE A 185 6.73 19.67 5.96
C ILE A 185 5.82 20.57 6.80
N ASN A 186 4.54 20.70 6.45
CA ASN A 186 3.57 21.45 7.25
C ASN A 186 3.48 20.89 8.68
N ARG A 187 3.33 19.56 8.85
CA ARG A 187 3.32 18.95 10.19
C ARG A 187 4.63 19.11 10.97
N LEU A 188 5.79 19.16 10.29
CA LEU A 188 7.07 19.45 10.95
C LEU A 188 7.11 20.89 11.48
N ILE A 189 6.59 21.85 10.70
CA ILE A 189 6.47 23.26 11.11
C ILE A 189 5.50 23.40 12.28
N ASP A 190 4.35 22.71 12.19
CA ASP A 190 3.31 22.71 13.22
C ASP A 190 3.68 21.87 14.46
N ARG A 191 4.81 21.14 14.42
CA ARG A 191 5.30 20.20 15.45
C ARG A 191 4.39 18.98 15.71
N ASP A 192 3.53 18.66 14.75
CA ASP A 192 2.58 17.54 14.79
C ASP A 192 3.04 16.33 13.96
N GLU A 193 4.26 16.36 13.40
CA GLU A 193 4.77 15.20 12.66
C GLU A 193 5.06 14.03 13.63
N PRO A 194 4.51 12.83 13.39
CA PRO A 194 4.74 11.68 14.25
C PRO A 194 6.18 11.17 14.12
N LYS A 195 6.83 10.96 15.28
CA LYS A 195 8.15 10.32 15.36
C LYS A 195 8.10 8.85 14.91
N LEU A 196 9.25 8.32 14.51
CA LEU A 196 9.43 6.90 14.25
C LEU A 196 9.24 6.11 15.56
N SER A 197 8.20 5.29 15.59
CA SER A 197 7.95 4.35 16.68
C SER A 197 7.99 2.93 16.15
N PHE A 198 8.79 2.10 16.81
CA PHE A 198 8.98 0.70 16.52
C PHE A 198 8.24 -0.13 17.57
N SER A 199 6.94 0.12 17.76
CA SER A 199 6.15 -0.55 18.80
C SER A 199 6.20 -2.08 18.63
N LYS A 200 6.35 -2.78 19.76
CA LYS A 200 6.27 -4.23 19.91
C LYS A 200 4.85 -4.48 20.45
N HIS A 201 4.09 -5.42 19.87
CA HIS A 201 2.71 -5.81 20.19
C HIS A 201 1.58 -5.19 19.33
N ARG A 202 0.99 -6.06 18.50
CA ARG A 202 -0.45 -6.17 18.14
C ARG A 202 -0.64 -7.33 17.14
N PHE A 203 -0.22 -8.52 17.54
CA PHE A 203 -0.57 -9.76 16.82
C PHE A 203 -1.13 -10.82 17.77
N SER A 204 -1.18 -10.54 19.07
CA SER A 204 -1.83 -11.38 20.08
C SER A 204 -3.36 -11.33 19.94
N ASP A 205 -3.91 -10.16 19.60
CA ASP A 205 -5.34 -9.89 19.75
C ASP A 205 -6.21 -10.54 18.66
N VAL A 206 -5.62 -11.00 17.55
CA VAL A 206 -6.37 -11.71 16.47
C VAL A 206 -6.35 -13.23 16.67
N THR A 207 -5.34 -13.74 17.38
CA THR A 207 -5.25 -15.19 17.69
C THR A 207 -6.05 -15.58 18.94
N GLU A 208 -6.33 -14.65 19.85
CA GLU A 208 -7.21 -14.90 21.00
C GLU A 208 -8.70 -14.92 20.60
N ASP A 209 -9.11 -14.18 19.55
CA ASP A 209 -10.50 -14.22 19.06
C ASP A 209 -10.81 -15.45 18.18
N ILE A 210 -9.80 -16.22 17.76
CA ILE A 210 -9.97 -17.43 16.92
C ILE A 210 -9.76 -18.71 17.74
N VAL A 211 -9.10 -18.62 18.89
CA VAL A 211 -8.79 -19.77 19.74
C VAL A 211 -9.23 -19.44 21.17
N VAL A 212 -10.52 -19.63 21.43
CA VAL A 212 -11.13 -20.44 22.50
C VAL A 212 -12.57 -19.96 22.61
N ASP A 213 -13.45 -20.48 21.75
CA ASP A 213 -14.84 -20.63 22.17
C ASP A 213 -15.04 -22.09 22.59
N GLU A 214 -14.69 -22.35 23.84
CA GLU A 214 -14.95 -23.62 24.53
C GLU A 214 -16.47 -23.88 24.67
N GLN A 215 -17.33 -22.88 24.37
CA GLN A 215 -18.78 -23.02 24.37
C GLN A 215 -19.31 -23.60 23.04
N VAL A 216 -18.61 -23.38 21.93
CA VAL A 216 -19.03 -23.92 20.62
C VAL A 216 -18.83 -25.44 20.57
N ASN A 217 -17.74 -25.97 21.14
CA ASN A 217 -17.52 -27.42 21.19
C ASN A 217 -18.51 -28.14 22.10
N GLN A 218 -18.97 -27.51 23.19
CA GLN A 218 -20.00 -28.10 24.05
C GLN A 218 -21.36 -28.16 23.36
N ALA A 219 -21.70 -27.17 22.53
CA ALA A 219 -22.93 -27.19 21.74
C ALA A 219 -22.93 -28.29 20.66
N PHE A 220 -21.78 -28.57 20.04
CA PHE A 220 -21.67 -29.65 19.05
C PHE A 220 -21.69 -31.06 19.67
N GLU A 221 -21.15 -31.25 20.88
CA GLU A 221 -21.19 -32.55 21.58
C GLU A 221 -22.58 -32.91 22.14
N GLU A 222 -23.42 -31.91 22.46
CA GLU A 222 -24.80 -32.15 22.90
C GLU A 222 -25.75 -32.50 21.73
N GLU A 223 -25.55 -31.91 20.55
CA GLU A 223 -26.34 -32.26 19.34
C GLU A 223 -26.06 -33.69 18.85
N GLU A 224 -24.80 -34.14 18.88
CA GLU A 224 -24.41 -35.50 18.46
C GLU A 224 -24.98 -36.58 19.41
N LYS A 225 -24.94 -36.34 20.73
CA LYS A 225 -25.57 -37.24 21.71
C LYS A 225 -27.09 -37.31 21.59
N THR A 226 -27.74 -36.22 21.19
CA THR A 226 -29.20 -36.18 21.04
C THR A 226 -29.63 -36.91 19.77
N ALA A 227 -28.80 -36.88 18.72
CA ALA A 227 -29.03 -37.62 17.47
C ALA A 227 -28.86 -39.14 17.65
N ASP A 228 -27.87 -39.59 18.41
CA ASP A 228 -27.63 -41.03 18.66
C ASP A 228 -28.74 -41.68 19.52
N ILE A 229 -29.34 -40.92 20.45
CA ILE A 229 -30.45 -41.42 21.30
C ILE A 229 -31.74 -41.64 20.49
N ILE A 230 -31.96 -40.87 19.41
CA ILE A 230 -33.18 -40.97 18.60
C ILE A 230 -33.15 -42.20 17.66
N ILE A 231 -31.96 -42.66 17.25
CA ILE A 231 -31.81 -43.77 16.28
C ILE A 231 -32.01 -45.14 16.93
N GLU A 232 -31.76 -45.30 18.23
CA GLU A 232 -31.94 -46.60 18.91
C GLU A 232 -33.42 -46.97 19.16
N ASP A 233 -34.31 -45.99 19.33
CA ASP A 233 -35.72 -46.23 19.73
C ASP A 233 -36.66 -46.56 18.55
N GLU A 234 -36.30 -46.19 17.31
CA GLU A 234 -37.18 -46.37 16.15
C GLU A 234 -37.06 -47.76 15.45
N SER A 235 -36.15 -48.62 15.91
CA SER A 235 -35.96 -49.97 15.34
C SER A 235 -36.95 -51.03 15.85
N ALA A 236 -37.82 -50.68 16.80
CA ALA A 236 -38.64 -51.63 17.55
C ALA A 236 -40.16 -51.49 17.36
N ASN A 237 -40.67 -51.08 16.19
CA ASN A 237 -42.07 -51.40 15.86
C ASN A 237 -42.39 -51.27 14.37
N LYS A 238 -42.58 -52.41 13.70
CA LYS A 238 -43.15 -52.46 12.35
C LYS A 238 -44.56 -53.06 12.44
N PRO A 239 -45.57 -52.41 11.85
CA PRO A 239 -46.59 -53.18 11.15
C PRO A 239 -46.70 -52.82 9.67
N THR A 240 -47.03 -53.87 8.94
CA THR A 240 -47.25 -54.05 7.52
C THR A 240 -48.44 -53.25 6.99
N GLU A 241 -48.35 -52.68 5.78
CA GLU A 241 -49.47 -52.64 4.81
C GLU A 241 -48.98 -52.34 3.38
N GLU A 242 -49.67 -52.97 2.42
CA GLU A 242 -49.34 -53.17 1.00
C GLU A 242 -49.71 -51.99 0.06
N PRO A 243 -49.25 -51.96 -1.21
CA PRO A 243 -49.25 -50.78 -2.06
C PRO A 243 -50.50 -50.66 -2.96
N ILE A 244 -50.87 -49.43 -3.32
CA ILE A 244 -51.81 -49.14 -4.42
C ILE A 244 -51.16 -48.23 -5.47
N TYR A 245 -51.16 -48.73 -6.71
CA TYR A 245 -50.70 -48.12 -7.96
C TYR A 245 -51.71 -47.10 -8.51
N ALA A 246 -51.24 -46.01 -9.16
CA ALA A 246 -51.82 -45.39 -10.37
C ALA A 246 -50.97 -44.17 -10.80
N THR A 247 -50.06 -44.33 -11.77
CA THR A 247 -50.14 -43.97 -13.20
C THR A 247 -49.73 -42.54 -13.54
N ALA A 248 -48.74 -42.48 -14.43
CA ALA A 248 -48.20 -41.31 -15.09
C ALA A 248 -49.12 -40.77 -16.19
N ASP A 249 -48.96 -39.49 -16.53
CA ASP A 249 -49.14 -39.02 -17.90
C ASP A 249 -48.19 -37.86 -18.22
N GLN A 250 -47.72 -37.85 -19.47
CA GLN A 250 -46.73 -36.97 -20.08
C GLN A 250 -47.38 -35.73 -20.71
N GLN A 251 -46.65 -34.61 -20.80
CA GLN A 251 -46.62 -33.84 -22.05
C GLN A 251 -45.46 -32.84 -22.13
N GLU A 252 -44.75 -32.89 -23.26
CA GLU A 252 -43.78 -31.94 -23.80
C GLU A 252 -44.47 -30.61 -24.21
N ASP A 253 -43.76 -29.47 -24.23
CA ASP A 253 -43.36 -28.81 -25.49
C ASP A 253 -42.55 -27.49 -25.34
N SER A 254 -41.60 -27.36 -26.26
CA SER A 254 -41.07 -26.19 -26.99
C SER A 254 -40.50 -24.91 -26.34
N ALA A 255 -39.52 -24.38 -27.07
CA ALA A 255 -38.62 -23.27 -26.79
C ALA A 255 -39.19 -21.87 -27.12
N SER A 256 -38.64 -20.82 -26.50
CA SER A 256 -38.56 -19.48 -27.07
C SER A 256 -37.41 -18.65 -26.47
N GLU A 257 -36.60 -18.04 -27.33
CA GLU A 257 -35.54 -17.07 -27.00
C GLU A 257 -36.12 -15.78 -26.38
N PRO A 258 -35.35 -15.03 -25.56
CA PRO A 258 -35.62 -13.62 -25.34
C PRO A 258 -34.69 -12.67 -26.13
N PRO A 259 -35.20 -11.50 -26.56
CA PRO A 259 -34.52 -10.54 -27.42
C PRO A 259 -33.70 -9.47 -26.67
N SER A 260 -33.02 -8.67 -27.50
CA SER A 260 -32.08 -7.57 -27.28
C SER A 260 -32.66 -6.25 -26.72
N ALA A 261 -31.81 -5.56 -25.94
CA ALA A 261 -31.59 -4.09 -25.79
C ALA A 261 -32.48 -3.20 -24.87
N ALA A 262 -31.79 -2.19 -24.31
CA ALA A 262 -32.24 -1.01 -23.54
C ALA A 262 -32.64 -1.30 -22.08
N GLU A 263 -32.20 -0.60 -21.02
CA GLU A 263 -31.86 0.81 -20.81
C GLU A 263 -30.95 0.91 -19.55
N GLN A 264 -29.88 1.73 -19.58
CA GLN A 264 -29.09 2.03 -18.38
C GLN A 264 -29.69 3.23 -17.63
N PRO A 265 -29.83 3.19 -16.30
CA PRO A 265 -30.25 4.36 -15.55
C PRO A 265 -29.10 5.37 -15.39
N ILE A 266 -29.41 6.61 -15.77
CA ILE A 266 -28.61 7.82 -15.54
C ILE A 266 -28.45 8.03 -14.03
N PHE A 267 -27.22 8.03 -13.52
CA PHE A 267 -26.92 8.45 -12.15
C PHE A 267 -26.38 9.88 -12.18
N THR A 268 -27.15 10.81 -11.63
CA THR A 268 -26.78 12.21 -11.45
C THR A 268 -25.81 12.40 -10.28
N ASP A 269 -24.84 13.29 -10.45
CA ASP A 269 -23.86 13.70 -9.44
C ASP A 269 -24.50 14.15 -8.11
N PRO A 270 -24.06 13.65 -6.94
CA PRO A 270 -24.37 14.28 -5.68
C PRO A 270 -23.42 15.47 -5.44
N ALA A 271 -24.03 16.64 -5.31
CA ALA A 271 -23.42 17.92 -5.00
C ALA A 271 -22.47 17.88 -3.79
N THR A 272 -21.40 18.66 -3.90
CA THR A 272 -20.40 19.00 -2.89
C THR A 272 -21.03 19.43 -1.55
N PRO A 273 -20.64 18.89 -0.38
CA PRO A 273 -21.05 19.44 0.89
C PRO A 273 -20.26 20.71 1.20
N GLU A 274 -20.97 21.82 1.40
CA GLU A 274 -20.46 23.08 1.90
C GLU A 274 -19.73 22.90 3.25
N THR A 275 -18.55 23.51 3.36
CA THR A 275 -17.77 23.55 4.59
C THR A 275 -18.46 24.43 5.65
N VAL A 276 -19.09 23.81 6.65
CA VAL A 276 -19.54 24.49 7.86
C VAL A 276 -18.32 24.86 8.72
N ARG A 277 -17.99 26.15 8.79
CA ARG A 277 -16.95 26.70 9.68
C ARG A 277 -17.48 26.74 11.11
N THR A 278 -16.88 25.97 12.02
CA THR A 278 -17.09 26.12 13.47
C THR A 278 -16.41 27.41 14.00
N PRO A 279 -17.04 28.19 14.88
CA PRO A 279 -16.46 29.43 15.41
C PRO A 279 -15.36 29.17 16.44
N LYS A 280 -14.24 29.92 16.32
CA LYS A 280 -13.12 29.95 17.28
C LYS A 280 -13.59 30.47 18.64
N LYS A 281 -13.41 29.68 19.70
CA LYS A 281 -13.51 30.16 21.10
C LYS A 281 -12.43 31.23 21.35
N LYS A 282 -12.85 32.46 21.61
CA LYS A 282 -12.00 33.54 22.13
C LYS A 282 -11.53 33.17 23.55
N LYS A 283 -10.20 33.11 23.76
CA LYS A 283 -9.60 33.09 25.10
C LYS A 283 -9.86 34.46 25.76
N LYS A 284 -10.54 34.45 26.90
CA LYS A 284 -10.72 35.61 27.79
C LYS A 284 -9.35 35.87 28.46
N LYS A 285 -8.77 37.05 28.23
CA LYS A 285 -7.65 37.58 29.01
C LYS A 285 -8.23 38.02 30.36
N SER A 286 -7.75 37.45 31.46
CA SER A 286 -7.97 37.98 32.81
C SER A 286 -6.73 38.80 33.18
N ASP A 287 -6.86 40.11 33.12
CA ASP A 287 -5.91 41.03 33.75
C ASP A 287 -6.22 41.01 35.25
N ASN A 288 -5.25 40.57 36.06
CA ASN A 288 -5.26 40.68 37.51
C ASN A 288 -3.96 41.40 37.90
N GLU A 289 -4.05 42.71 38.10
CA GLU A 289 -3.15 43.43 39.01
C GLU A 289 -3.70 43.29 40.44
N PRO A 290 -2.80 43.30 41.44
CA PRO A 290 -3.11 44.06 42.64
C PRO A 290 -1.96 44.96 43.08
N SER A 291 -2.35 46.22 43.31
CA SER A 291 -2.01 47.10 44.45
C SER A 291 -0.56 47.37 44.81
#